data_AF-A0A4U9CYC1-F1
#
_entry.id   AF-A0A4U9CYC1-F1
#
_cell.length_a   1.000
_cell.length_b   1.000
_cell.length_c   1.000
_cell.angle_alpha   90.00
_cell.angle_beta   90.00
_cell.angle_gamma   90.00
#
_symmetry.space_group_name_H-M   'P 1'
#
loop_
_entity.id
_entity.type
_entity.pdbx_description
1 polymer ?
#
loop_
_entity_poly.entity_id
_entity_poly.type
_entity_poly.pdbx_seq_one_letter_code
_entity_poly.pdbx_strand_id
1 'polypeptide(L)'
;MRYAVAASRNLPLEVMVAAPSSVPSTPGLEMSGADFVGEEMTTMLAWPEVRGVAEVMDMHGVLHASERMQEIVQAGLDSGKLIEGHARGLNGADLQAYLAAGVTSDHELTSAEDALEKLRAGLTLQIRGSHPYLLEDIVKALKTLPHLSSQITVCTDDVPPDMLLEKGGIIALLNLLIGHGLPATDALRFATLNAAIRLQRHDLGLIAAGRRADLVVFPDLNKLQAREVYVAGKLIARNGQLRQPIPAATGVTPPRDTLQLAPLSADDFILKVAVFTTALPACGIFAARALRSGEKLRCRSATAKSSCPTASA
;
A
#
# COMPACT_ATOMS: atom_id res chain seq x y z
N MET A 1 -7.33 -10.70 7.65
CA MET A 1 -6.02 -11.35 7.92
C MET A 1 -6.02 -12.87 7.79
N ARG A 2 -6.77 -13.63 8.61
CA ARG A 2 -6.78 -15.11 8.54
C ARG A 2 -7.08 -15.67 7.14
N TYR A 3 -8.07 -15.08 6.45
CA TYR A 3 -8.38 -15.43 5.06
C TYR A 3 -7.17 -15.26 4.13
N ALA A 4 -6.50 -14.11 4.17
CA ALA A 4 -5.35 -13.81 3.31
C ALA A 4 -4.20 -14.81 3.53
N VAL A 5 -3.88 -15.09 4.80
CA VAL A 5 -2.88 -16.12 5.16
C VAL A 5 -3.29 -17.48 4.60
N ALA A 6 -4.53 -17.93 4.84
CA ALA A 6 -5.01 -19.22 4.38
C ALA A 6 -5.02 -19.34 2.84
N ALA A 7 -5.46 -18.29 2.14
CA ALA A 7 -5.53 -18.23 0.68
C ALA A 7 -4.14 -18.21 0.02
N SER A 8 -3.12 -17.74 0.74
CA SER A 8 -1.75 -17.65 0.24
C SER A 8 -0.96 -18.97 0.30
N ARG A 9 -1.44 -19.95 1.08
CA ARG A 9 -0.74 -21.22 1.27
C ARG A 9 -0.74 -22.03 -0.03
N ASN A 10 0.38 -22.72 -0.28
CA ASN A 10 0.58 -23.63 -1.43
C ASN A 10 0.51 -22.96 -2.81
N LEU A 11 0.60 -21.64 -2.90
CA LEU A 11 0.76 -20.95 -4.17
C LEU A 11 2.19 -21.13 -4.71
N PRO A 12 2.38 -21.12 -6.04
CA PRO A 12 3.71 -20.99 -6.63
C PRO A 12 4.20 -19.53 -6.60
N LEU A 13 3.90 -18.84 -5.50
CA LEU A 13 4.27 -17.48 -5.16
C LEU A 13 4.41 -17.44 -3.64
N GLU A 14 5.58 -17.05 -3.16
CA GLU A 14 5.78 -16.82 -1.72
C GLU A 14 5.07 -15.51 -1.34
N VAL A 15 4.15 -15.59 -0.38
CA VAL A 15 3.43 -14.42 0.14
C VAL A 15 3.79 -14.26 1.61
N MET A 16 4.45 -13.15 1.95
CA MET A 16 4.74 -12.77 3.32
C MET A 16 3.78 -11.65 3.71
N VAL A 17 2.97 -11.88 4.74
CA VAL A 17 1.88 -10.95 5.09
C VAL A 17 2.38 -9.94 6.12
N ALA A 18 1.94 -8.68 6.04
CA ALA A 18 2.14 -7.69 7.10
C ALA A 18 0.82 -7.44 7.84
N ALA A 19 0.88 -7.18 9.14
CA ALA A 19 -0.27 -6.95 9.99
C ALA A 19 -0.80 -5.51 9.80
N PRO A 20 -2.07 -5.30 9.41
CA PRO A 20 -2.64 -3.97 9.20
C PRO A 20 -2.55 -3.12 10.47
N SER A 21 -1.97 -1.93 10.36
CA SER A 21 -1.64 -1.04 11.48
C SER A 21 -2.66 0.08 11.70
N SER A 22 -3.40 0.49 10.67
CA SER A 22 -4.32 1.64 10.71
C SER A 22 -5.73 1.24 10.32
N VAL A 23 -6.42 0.48 11.20
CA VAL A 23 -7.79 -0.01 10.99
C VAL A 23 -8.69 0.34 12.19
N PRO A 24 -9.59 1.33 12.10
CA PRO A 24 -9.71 2.32 11.02
C PRO A 24 -8.48 3.22 10.90
N SER A 25 -8.37 3.94 9.79
CA SER A 25 -7.26 4.86 9.55
C SER A 25 -7.37 6.13 10.40
N THR A 26 -8.60 6.57 10.68
CA THR A 26 -8.91 7.77 11.47
C THR A 26 -9.92 7.46 12.58
N PRO A 27 -9.48 6.81 13.69
CA PRO A 27 -10.37 6.47 14.79
C PRO A 27 -11.16 7.67 15.32
N GLY A 28 -12.47 7.49 15.50
CA GLY A 28 -13.42 8.52 15.93
C GLY A 28 -13.96 9.42 14.81
N LEU A 29 -13.35 9.41 13.62
CA LEU A 29 -13.85 10.13 12.43
C LEU A 29 -14.54 9.20 11.43
N GLU A 30 -14.20 7.91 11.45
CA GLU A 30 -14.82 6.90 10.60
C GLU A 30 -15.12 5.61 11.38
N MET A 31 -15.96 4.77 10.77
CA MET A 31 -16.21 3.40 11.22
C MET A 31 -15.69 2.43 10.17
N SER A 32 -15.13 1.31 10.61
CA SER A 32 -14.70 0.23 9.73
C SER A 32 -15.23 -1.13 10.22
N GLY A 33 -15.02 -2.19 9.44
CA GLY A 33 -15.43 -3.55 9.82
C GLY A 33 -14.60 -4.17 10.96
N ALA A 34 -13.56 -3.47 11.44
CA ALA A 34 -12.72 -3.89 12.57
C ALA A 34 -12.12 -2.67 13.30
N ASP A 35 -11.55 -2.92 14.47
CA ASP A 35 -10.69 -1.96 15.17
C ASP A 35 -9.48 -2.72 15.71
N PHE A 36 -8.27 -2.33 15.33
CA PHE A 36 -7.04 -3.00 15.72
C PHE A 36 -6.19 -2.09 16.62
N VAL A 37 -5.90 -2.57 17.83
CA VAL A 37 -5.01 -1.93 18.81
C VAL A 37 -3.83 -2.86 19.15
N GLY A 38 -3.11 -2.59 20.25
CA GLY A 38 -1.92 -3.37 20.63
C GLY A 38 -2.15 -4.88 20.75
N GLU A 39 -3.30 -5.29 21.30
CA GLU A 39 -3.61 -6.71 21.53
C GLU A 39 -3.79 -7.48 20.21
N GLU A 40 -4.57 -6.95 19.26
CA GLU A 40 -4.74 -7.57 17.94
C GLU A 40 -3.41 -7.57 17.18
N MET A 41 -2.62 -6.50 17.29
CA MET A 41 -1.30 -6.42 16.65
C MET A 41 -0.37 -7.51 17.18
N THR A 42 -0.26 -7.66 18.50
CA THR A 42 0.52 -8.71 19.16
C THR A 42 0.07 -10.11 18.70
N THR A 43 -1.24 -10.33 18.65
CA THR A 43 -1.82 -11.60 18.20
C THR A 43 -1.45 -11.92 16.75
N MET A 44 -1.54 -10.94 15.85
CA MET A 44 -1.18 -11.13 14.44
C MET A 44 0.32 -11.34 14.27
N LEU A 45 1.15 -10.57 14.98
CA LEU A 45 2.61 -10.68 14.93
C LEU A 45 3.11 -12.01 15.51
N ALA A 46 2.33 -12.74 16.30
CA ALA A 46 2.70 -14.10 16.70
C ALA A 46 2.61 -15.14 15.57
N TRP A 47 1.92 -14.84 14.45
CA TRP A 47 1.76 -15.81 13.36
C TRP A 47 3.04 -15.94 12.53
N PRO A 48 3.44 -17.17 12.14
CA PRO A 48 4.67 -17.39 11.39
C PRO A 48 4.62 -16.78 9.97
N GLU A 49 3.43 -16.66 9.36
CA GLU A 49 3.26 -16.06 8.04
C GLU A 49 3.30 -14.53 8.05
N VAL A 50 3.15 -13.91 9.22
CA VAL A 50 3.21 -12.46 9.38
C VAL A 50 4.66 -12.04 9.55
N ARG A 51 5.12 -11.07 8.74
CA ARG A 51 6.52 -10.64 8.69
C ARG A 51 6.79 -9.28 9.32
N GLY A 52 5.75 -8.60 9.78
CA GLY A 52 5.87 -7.30 10.41
C GLY A 52 4.55 -6.56 10.50
N VAL A 53 4.63 -5.34 11.01
CA VAL A 53 3.57 -4.33 10.98
C VAL A 53 3.55 -3.74 9.56
N ALA A 54 2.37 -3.69 8.95
CA ALA A 54 2.15 -3.04 7.66
C ALA A 54 2.30 -1.52 7.78
N GLU A 55 2.32 -0.83 6.64
CA GLU A 55 2.55 0.60 6.54
C GLU A 55 1.86 1.43 7.64
N VAL A 56 2.63 2.07 8.51
CA VAL A 56 2.06 2.84 9.64
C VAL A 56 1.59 4.21 9.14
N MET A 57 0.34 4.27 8.65
CA MET A 57 -0.22 5.47 8.01
C MET A 57 -0.62 6.57 8.99
N ASP A 58 -0.92 6.21 10.25
CA ASP A 58 -1.21 7.18 11.32
C ASP A 58 0.09 7.86 11.82
N MET A 59 0.72 8.62 10.94
CA MET A 59 1.93 9.40 11.22
C MET A 59 1.67 10.39 12.36
N HIS A 60 0.50 11.02 12.40
CA HIS A 60 0.17 11.98 13.44
C HIS A 60 0.14 11.30 14.82
N GLY A 61 -0.49 10.13 14.93
CA GLY A 61 -0.50 9.33 16.15
C GLY A 61 0.91 8.94 16.58
N VAL A 62 1.79 8.56 15.65
CA VAL A 62 3.20 8.26 15.96
C VAL A 62 3.92 9.51 16.49
N LEU A 63 3.86 10.65 15.78
CA LEU A 63 4.58 11.87 16.14
C LEU A 63 4.13 12.47 17.48
N HIS A 64 2.85 12.30 17.83
CA HIS A 64 2.27 12.78 19.09
C HIS A 64 2.14 11.70 20.14
N ALA A 65 2.73 10.52 19.89
CA ALA A 65 2.74 9.39 20.80
C ALA A 65 1.35 9.04 21.33
N SER A 66 0.36 8.91 20.44
CA SER A 66 -0.98 8.43 20.80
C SER A 66 -0.88 7.02 21.40
N GLU A 67 -1.69 6.73 22.42
CA GLU A 67 -1.67 5.45 23.12
C GLU A 67 -1.77 4.27 22.15
N ARG A 68 -2.73 4.32 21.23
CA ARG A 68 -2.93 3.31 20.18
C ARG A 68 -1.69 3.08 19.31
N MET A 69 -1.02 4.15 18.86
CA MET A 69 0.17 4.00 18.02
C MET A 69 1.39 3.55 18.82
N GLN A 70 1.53 3.99 20.06
CA GLN A 70 2.57 3.46 20.96
C GLN A 70 2.42 1.96 21.13
N GLU A 71 1.21 1.47 21.42
CA GLU A 71 0.94 0.04 21.58
C GLU A 71 1.26 -0.78 20.32
N ILE A 72 0.83 -0.30 19.14
CA ILE A 72 1.05 -1.00 17.86
C ILE A 72 2.54 -1.04 17.50
N VAL A 73 3.23 0.09 17.63
CA VAL A 73 4.66 0.17 17.32
C VAL A 73 5.47 -0.65 18.32
N GLN A 74 5.13 -0.59 19.61
CA GLN A 74 5.78 -1.40 20.65
C GLN A 74 5.58 -2.90 20.41
N ALA A 75 4.37 -3.35 20.05
CA ALA A 75 4.13 -4.74 19.67
C ALA A 75 5.00 -5.15 18.46
N GLY A 76 5.19 -4.25 17.49
CA GLY A 76 6.12 -4.42 16.38
C GLY A 76 7.57 -4.65 16.85
N LEU A 77 8.06 -3.76 17.72
CA LEU A 77 9.41 -3.82 18.28
C LEU A 77 9.63 -5.12 19.07
N ASP A 78 8.71 -5.45 19.97
CA ASP A 78 8.77 -6.64 20.83
C ASP A 78 8.79 -7.94 20.01
N SER A 79 8.12 -7.95 18.86
CA SER A 79 8.10 -9.12 17.97
C SER A 79 9.43 -9.37 17.24
N GLY A 80 10.32 -8.38 17.17
CA GLY A 80 11.55 -8.41 16.37
C GLY A 80 11.31 -8.48 14.85
N LYS A 81 10.08 -8.24 14.41
CA LYS A 81 9.68 -8.22 12.99
C LYS A 81 9.80 -6.81 12.41
N LEU A 82 9.53 -6.68 11.11
CA LEU A 82 9.62 -5.39 10.42
C LEU A 82 8.50 -4.45 10.88
N ILE A 83 8.77 -3.14 10.86
CA ILE A 83 7.77 -2.10 10.98
C ILE A 83 7.85 -1.26 9.71
N GLU A 84 6.87 -1.47 8.83
CA GLU A 84 6.80 -0.80 7.53
C GLU A 84 6.17 0.59 7.67
N GLY A 85 6.67 1.56 6.91
CA GLY A 85 6.24 2.95 7.03
C GLY A 85 5.42 3.49 5.87
N HIS A 86 4.75 4.60 6.18
CA HIS A 86 4.07 5.50 5.25
C HIS A 86 4.42 6.91 5.70
N ALA A 87 5.47 7.51 5.12
CA ALA A 87 6.06 8.78 5.56
C ALA A 87 5.79 9.91 4.57
N ARG A 88 4.57 9.98 4.01
CA ARG A 88 4.19 11.00 3.03
C ARG A 88 4.29 12.40 3.65
N GLY A 89 5.20 13.22 3.11
CA GLY A 89 5.36 14.62 3.53
C GLY A 89 6.16 14.82 4.82
N LEU A 90 6.57 13.76 5.51
CA LEU A 90 7.47 13.87 6.66
C LEU A 90 8.89 14.22 6.19
N ASN A 91 9.48 15.22 6.84
CA ASN A 91 10.85 15.67 6.60
C ASN A 91 11.48 16.17 7.91
N GLY A 92 12.79 16.39 7.91
CA GLY A 92 13.49 16.99 9.04
C GLY A 92 13.22 16.27 10.36
N ALA A 93 12.84 17.03 11.40
CA ALA A 93 12.60 16.50 12.74
C ALA A 93 11.44 15.49 12.81
N ASP A 94 10.36 15.70 12.04
CA ASP A 94 9.21 14.80 12.05
C ASP A 94 9.58 13.44 11.45
N LEU A 95 10.34 13.44 10.34
CA LEU A 95 10.88 12.20 9.79
C LEU A 95 11.76 11.49 10.84
N GLN A 96 12.67 12.20 11.49
CA GLN A 96 13.53 11.62 12.53
C GLN A 96 12.72 11.05 13.71
N ALA A 97 11.67 11.72 14.15
CA ALA A 97 10.79 11.24 15.22
C ALA A 97 10.05 9.96 14.82
N TYR A 98 9.56 9.89 13.58
CA TYR A 98 8.90 8.71 13.03
C TYR A 98 9.84 7.49 12.95
N LEU A 99 11.10 7.70 12.54
CA LEU A 99 12.13 6.66 12.59
C LEU A 99 12.49 6.27 14.02
N ALA A 100 12.62 7.25 14.92
CA ALA A 100 12.96 7.02 16.32
C ALA A 100 11.90 6.18 17.05
N ALA A 101 10.64 6.25 16.62
CA ALA A 101 9.58 5.38 17.12
C ALA A 101 9.79 3.90 16.73
N GLY A 102 10.52 3.62 15.65
CA GLY A 102 10.84 2.24 15.21
C GLY A 102 10.42 1.93 13.78
N VAL A 103 9.85 2.87 13.04
CA VAL A 103 9.49 2.68 11.63
C VAL A 103 10.74 2.74 10.75
N THR A 104 10.89 1.80 9.80
CA THR A 104 12.19 1.55 9.14
C THR A 104 12.16 1.52 7.61
N SER A 105 11.02 1.84 7.00
CA SER A 105 10.89 1.94 5.55
C SER A 105 9.94 3.05 5.14
N ASP A 106 9.94 3.39 3.85
CA ASP A 106 8.87 4.19 3.24
C ASP A 106 8.77 3.93 1.73
N HIS A 107 7.54 3.98 1.22
CA HIS A 107 7.21 3.94 -0.22
C HIS A 107 6.58 5.25 -0.73
N GLU A 108 6.26 6.19 0.16
CA GLU A 108 5.58 7.45 -0.14
C GLU A 108 6.52 8.56 -0.62
N LEU A 109 7.28 8.24 -1.67
CA LEU A 109 8.18 9.17 -2.31
C LEU A 109 7.38 10.20 -3.12
N THR A 110 7.60 11.48 -2.83
CA THR A 110 6.92 12.60 -3.51
C THR A 110 7.82 13.38 -4.46
N SER A 111 9.14 13.27 -4.31
CA SER A 111 10.14 13.85 -5.22
C SER A 111 11.48 13.12 -5.14
N ALA A 112 12.44 13.51 -5.99
CA ALA A 112 13.81 13.05 -5.93
C ALA A 112 14.52 13.47 -4.62
N GLU A 113 14.27 14.71 -4.17
CA GLU A 113 14.81 15.25 -2.92
C GLU A 113 14.28 14.47 -1.72
N ASP A 114 12.98 14.19 -1.70
CA ASP A 114 12.33 13.38 -0.67
C ASP A 114 12.92 11.96 -0.61
N ALA A 115 13.11 11.32 -1.76
CA ALA A 115 13.78 10.01 -1.84
C ALA A 115 15.20 10.05 -1.27
N LEU A 116 16.00 11.06 -1.63
CA LEU A 116 17.35 11.20 -1.10
C LEU A 116 17.40 11.55 0.39
N GLU A 117 16.46 12.35 0.90
CA GLU A 117 16.33 12.66 2.32
C GLU A 117 16.03 11.39 3.12
N LYS A 118 15.00 10.63 2.72
CA LYS A 118 14.62 9.38 3.38
C LYS A 118 15.72 8.32 3.33
N LEU A 119 16.46 8.24 2.22
CA LEU A 119 17.64 7.38 2.14
C LEU A 119 18.75 7.81 3.11
N ARG A 120 19.02 9.11 3.22
CA ARG A 120 20.01 9.66 4.17
C ARG A 120 19.58 9.48 5.63
N ALA A 121 18.28 9.53 5.90
CA ALA A 121 17.72 9.26 7.22
C ALA A 121 17.89 7.78 7.65
N GLY A 122 18.20 6.89 6.71
CA GLY A 122 18.41 5.46 6.98
C GLY A 122 17.14 4.63 6.85
N LEU A 123 16.14 5.11 6.11
CA LEU A 123 14.99 4.28 5.73
C LEU A 123 15.36 3.31 4.60
N THR A 124 14.77 2.13 4.66
CA THR A 124 14.65 1.29 3.46
C THR A 124 13.67 1.95 2.50
N LEU A 125 14.16 2.42 1.36
CA LEU A 125 13.32 2.95 0.31
C LEU A 125 12.60 1.82 -0.41
N GLN A 126 11.31 2.02 -0.68
CA GLN A 126 10.47 1.15 -1.48
C GLN A 126 9.98 1.94 -2.70
N ILE A 127 10.79 1.97 -3.74
CA ILE A 127 10.43 2.72 -4.96
C ILE A 127 9.23 2.05 -5.61
N ARG A 128 8.11 2.77 -5.69
CA ARG A 128 6.83 2.23 -6.17
C ARG A 128 6.54 2.53 -7.64
N GLY A 129 5.79 1.63 -8.28
CA GLY A 129 5.37 1.77 -9.67
C GLY A 129 4.09 2.58 -9.88
N SER A 130 3.31 2.81 -8.83
CA SER A 130 2.00 3.48 -8.90
C SER A 130 2.07 4.96 -9.33
N HIS A 131 3.24 5.59 -9.19
CA HIS A 131 3.47 7.01 -9.57
C HIS A 131 4.61 7.14 -10.59
N PRO A 132 4.41 6.68 -11.84
CA PRO A 132 5.49 6.58 -12.83
C PRO A 132 6.12 7.92 -13.20
N TYR A 133 5.39 9.03 -13.04
CA TYR A 133 5.86 10.37 -13.36
C TYR A 133 7.01 10.86 -12.44
N LEU A 134 7.25 10.20 -11.30
CA LEU A 134 8.36 10.52 -10.39
C LEU A 134 9.64 9.74 -10.71
N LEU A 135 9.53 8.63 -11.44
CA LEU A 135 10.61 7.65 -11.56
C LEU A 135 11.83 8.20 -12.29
N GLU A 136 11.63 9.03 -13.32
CA GLU A 136 12.74 9.62 -14.07
C GLU A 136 13.65 10.46 -13.16
N ASP A 137 13.06 11.33 -12.35
CA ASP A 137 13.81 12.23 -11.49
C ASP A 137 14.45 11.49 -10.31
N ILE A 138 13.76 10.48 -9.76
CA ILE A 138 14.36 9.57 -8.76
C ILE A 138 15.57 8.84 -9.37
N VAL A 139 15.46 8.29 -10.58
CA VAL A 139 16.58 7.60 -11.24
C VAL A 139 17.75 8.56 -11.50
N LYS A 140 17.49 9.79 -11.96
CA LYS A 140 18.53 10.81 -12.12
C LYS A 140 19.25 11.08 -10.80
N ALA A 141 18.49 11.27 -9.72
CA ALA A 141 19.04 11.54 -8.39
C ALA A 141 19.87 10.37 -7.86
N LEU A 142 19.38 9.13 -7.98
CA LEU A 142 20.14 7.94 -7.60
C LEU A 142 21.46 7.82 -8.35
N LYS A 143 21.50 8.19 -9.63
CA LYS A 143 22.73 8.18 -10.45
C LYS A 143 23.75 9.24 -10.06
N THR A 144 23.39 10.23 -9.25
CA THR A 144 24.35 11.19 -8.68
C THR A 144 25.09 10.63 -7.47
N LEU A 145 24.60 9.52 -6.88
CA LEU A 145 25.22 8.92 -5.71
C LEU A 145 26.51 8.18 -6.10
N PRO A 146 27.54 8.20 -5.23
CA PRO A 146 28.79 7.47 -5.48
C PRO A 146 28.58 5.95 -5.51
N HIS A 147 27.56 5.46 -4.81
CA HIS A 147 27.12 4.07 -4.83
C HIS A 147 25.63 3.99 -4.48
N LEU A 148 24.97 2.97 -5.01
CA LEU A 148 23.57 2.66 -4.69
C LEU A 148 23.50 1.77 -3.46
N SER A 149 22.79 2.25 -2.43
CA SER A 149 22.65 1.59 -1.13
C SER A 149 21.89 0.26 -1.22
N SER A 150 22.21 -0.68 -0.33
CA SER A 150 21.44 -1.91 -0.13
C SER A 150 20.05 -1.68 0.49
N GLN A 151 19.78 -0.46 0.94
CA GLN A 151 18.48 -0.03 1.47
C GLN A 151 17.47 0.34 0.37
N ILE A 152 17.87 0.34 -0.90
CA ILE A 152 16.97 0.66 -2.01
C ILE A 152 16.30 -0.62 -2.49
N THR A 153 14.98 -0.68 -2.32
CA THR A 153 14.12 -1.76 -2.80
C THR A 153 13.04 -1.21 -3.73
N VAL A 154 12.23 -2.10 -4.29
CA VAL A 154 11.11 -1.75 -5.16
C VAL A 154 9.83 -2.42 -4.68
N CYS A 155 8.71 -1.77 -4.87
CA CYS A 155 7.38 -2.33 -4.61
C CYS A 155 6.42 -1.94 -5.73
N THR A 156 5.28 -2.61 -5.83
CA THR A 156 4.23 -2.12 -6.73
C THR A 156 3.42 -1.01 -6.08
N ASP A 157 3.23 -1.10 -4.77
CA ASP A 157 2.10 -0.47 -4.08
C ASP A 157 0.79 -0.97 -4.74
N ASP A 158 -0.21 -0.12 -4.89
CA ASP A 158 -1.44 -0.45 -5.61
C ASP A 158 -1.26 -0.58 -7.13
N VAL A 159 -1.80 -1.66 -7.71
CA VAL A 159 -1.88 -1.87 -9.17
C VAL A 159 -3.32 -2.20 -9.57
N PRO A 160 -3.96 -1.36 -10.41
CA PRO A 160 -5.28 -1.67 -10.98
C PRO A 160 -5.28 -2.97 -11.80
N PRO A 161 -6.39 -3.73 -11.84
CA PRO A 161 -6.44 -5.03 -12.54
C PRO A 161 -6.14 -4.96 -14.05
N ASP A 162 -6.63 -3.93 -14.73
CA ASP A 162 -6.35 -3.63 -16.14
C ASP A 162 -4.86 -3.38 -16.37
N MET A 163 -4.26 -2.55 -15.51
CA MET A 163 -2.83 -2.26 -15.55
C MET A 163 -1.97 -3.50 -15.25
N LEU A 164 -2.39 -4.35 -14.30
CA LEU A 164 -1.72 -5.61 -13.99
C LEU A 164 -1.75 -6.57 -15.19
N LEU A 165 -2.89 -6.65 -15.89
CA LEU A 165 -3.05 -7.49 -17.06
C LEU A 165 -2.21 -7.00 -18.24
N GLU A 166 -2.22 -5.69 -18.50
CA GLU A 166 -1.56 -5.11 -19.68
C GLU A 166 -0.05 -4.92 -19.51
N LYS A 167 0.38 -4.46 -18.33
CA LYS A 167 1.77 -4.05 -18.08
C LYS A 167 2.52 -5.03 -17.19
N GLY A 168 1.82 -5.73 -16.31
CA GLY A 168 2.40 -6.59 -15.28
C GLY A 168 2.61 -5.86 -13.94
N GLY A 169 3.10 -6.61 -12.94
CA GLY A 169 3.42 -6.09 -11.61
C GLY A 169 4.85 -5.52 -11.51
N ILE A 170 5.67 -6.09 -10.63
CA ILE A 170 7.07 -5.64 -10.41
C ILE A 170 7.87 -5.54 -11.72
N ILE A 171 7.70 -6.48 -12.67
CA ILE A 171 8.42 -6.44 -13.95
C ILE A 171 8.13 -5.18 -14.78
N ALA A 172 6.93 -4.60 -14.65
CA ALA A 172 6.58 -3.34 -15.30
C ALA A 172 7.41 -2.18 -14.73
N LEU A 173 7.48 -2.10 -13.40
CA LEU A 173 8.30 -1.10 -12.70
C LEU A 173 9.78 -1.23 -13.07
N LEU A 174 10.33 -2.45 -13.08
CA LEU A 174 11.73 -2.65 -13.44
C LEU A 174 12.05 -2.17 -14.86
N ASN A 175 11.15 -2.46 -15.81
CA ASN A 175 11.29 -1.96 -17.18
C ASN A 175 11.17 -0.43 -17.27
N LEU A 176 10.33 0.21 -16.44
CA LEU A 176 10.28 1.68 -16.35
C LEU A 176 11.59 2.26 -15.83
N LEU A 177 12.14 1.72 -14.74
CA LEU A 177 13.43 2.17 -14.18
C LEU A 177 14.56 2.03 -15.20
N ILE A 178 14.61 0.90 -15.91
CA ILE A 178 15.58 0.66 -16.99
C ILE A 178 15.38 1.66 -18.14
N GLY A 179 14.13 1.92 -18.53
CA GLY A 179 13.78 2.91 -19.54
C GLY A 179 14.22 4.34 -19.19
N HIS A 180 14.25 4.68 -17.90
CA HIS A 180 14.80 5.95 -17.40
C HIS A 180 16.33 5.94 -17.23
N GLY A 181 17.00 4.87 -17.65
CA GLY A 181 18.46 4.78 -17.70
C GLY A 181 19.13 4.28 -16.42
N LEU A 182 18.39 3.56 -15.56
CA LEU A 182 18.98 2.74 -14.50
C LEU A 182 19.52 1.43 -15.10
N PRO A 183 20.75 0.98 -14.78
CA PRO A 183 21.25 -0.30 -15.24
C PRO A 183 20.34 -1.46 -14.80
N ALA A 184 20.07 -2.41 -15.69
CA ALA A 184 19.23 -3.56 -15.38
C ALA A 184 19.76 -4.40 -14.21
N THR A 185 21.07 -4.47 -14.03
CA THR A 185 21.70 -5.14 -12.88
C THR A 185 21.35 -4.48 -11.55
N ASP A 186 21.23 -3.15 -11.52
CA ASP A 186 20.82 -2.40 -10.33
C ASP A 186 19.33 -2.57 -10.05
N ALA A 187 18.49 -2.45 -11.09
CA ALA A 187 17.06 -2.69 -10.99
C ALA A 187 16.76 -4.12 -10.46
N LEU A 188 17.45 -5.13 -10.99
CA LEU A 188 17.33 -6.51 -10.51
C LEU A 188 17.84 -6.66 -9.08
N ARG A 189 18.97 -6.02 -8.71
CA ARG A 189 19.48 -6.06 -7.33
C ARG A 189 18.48 -5.46 -6.33
N PHE A 190 17.82 -4.35 -6.69
CA PHE A 190 16.79 -3.73 -5.85
C PHE A 190 15.62 -4.70 -5.61
N ALA A 191 15.20 -5.42 -6.65
CA ALA A 191 14.09 -6.38 -6.61
C ALA A 191 14.43 -7.74 -5.99
N THR A 192 15.71 -8.04 -5.79
CA THR A 192 16.16 -9.38 -5.36
C THR A 192 16.97 -9.30 -4.09
N LEU A 193 18.28 -9.05 -4.18
CA LEU A 193 19.19 -9.09 -3.04
C LEU A 193 18.83 -8.06 -1.96
N ASN A 194 18.53 -6.83 -2.34
CA ASN A 194 18.19 -5.78 -1.38
C ASN A 194 16.87 -6.10 -0.64
N ALA A 195 15.86 -6.57 -1.39
CA ALA A 195 14.59 -7.03 -0.80
C ALA A 195 14.81 -8.23 0.15
N ALA A 196 15.66 -9.19 -0.23
CA ALA A 196 15.98 -10.34 0.62
C ALA A 196 16.73 -9.94 1.91
N ILE A 197 17.63 -8.95 1.83
CA ILE A 197 18.30 -8.36 3.00
C ILE A 197 17.25 -7.72 3.92
N ARG A 198 16.37 -6.88 3.38
CA ARG A 198 15.28 -6.24 4.15
C ARG A 198 14.40 -7.26 4.85
N LEU A 199 13.98 -8.31 4.14
CA LEU A 199 13.12 -9.38 4.67
C LEU A 199 13.85 -10.34 5.63
N GLN A 200 15.16 -10.20 5.79
CA GLN A 200 16.03 -11.11 6.53
C GLN A 200 15.87 -12.56 6.05
N ARG A 201 15.80 -12.74 4.73
CA ARG A 201 15.62 -14.04 4.05
C ARG A 201 16.88 -14.38 3.26
N HIS A 202 17.88 -14.90 3.97
CA HIS A 202 19.19 -15.23 3.39
C HIS A 202 19.15 -16.35 2.34
N ASP A 203 18.04 -17.09 2.27
CA ASP A 203 17.78 -18.10 1.25
C ASP A 203 17.31 -17.53 -0.09
N LEU A 204 16.88 -16.26 -0.14
CA LEU A 204 16.28 -15.63 -1.33
C LEU A 204 17.21 -14.59 -1.99
N GLY A 205 16.81 -14.09 -3.15
CA GLY A 205 17.35 -12.87 -3.76
C GLY A 205 18.75 -12.95 -4.35
N LEU A 206 19.38 -14.13 -4.37
CA LEU A 206 20.73 -14.31 -4.94
C LEU A 206 20.89 -15.72 -5.52
N ILE A 207 21.52 -15.81 -6.69
CA ILE A 207 21.93 -17.08 -7.29
C ILE A 207 23.26 -17.49 -6.66
N ALA A 208 23.20 -18.39 -5.68
CA ALA A 208 24.38 -18.93 -5.00
C ALA A 208 24.10 -20.33 -4.45
N ALA A 209 25.16 -21.13 -4.26
CA ALA A 209 25.04 -22.43 -3.62
C ALA A 209 24.44 -22.29 -2.21
N GLY A 210 23.52 -23.17 -1.85
CA GLY A 210 22.80 -23.15 -0.56
C GLY A 210 21.58 -22.22 -0.49
N ARG A 211 21.27 -21.47 -1.56
CA ARG A 211 20.06 -20.64 -1.65
C ARG A 211 18.92 -21.33 -2.40
N ARG A 212 17.70 -20.84 -2.19
CA ARG A 212 16.49 -21.35 -2.86
C ARG A 212 16.57 -21.04 -4.35
N ALA A 213 16.22 -22.02 -5.18
CA ALA A 213 16.18 -21.87 -6.63
C ALA A 213 14.89 -21.19 -7.12
N ASP A 214 14.68 -19.94 -6.67
CA ASP A 214 13.66 -19.03 -7.21
C ASP A 214 14.33 -18.19 -8.31
N LEU A 215 14.09 -18.58 -9.57
CA LEU A 215 14.86 -18.07 -10.71
C LEU A 215 13.94 -17.54 -11.79
N VAL A 216 14.36 -16.46 -12.44
CA VAL A 216 13.73 -15.97 -13.67
C VAL A 216 14.79 -15.89 -14.75
N VAL A 217 14.51 -16.49 -15.91
CA VAL A 217 15.40 -16.47 -17.07
C VAL A 217 14.89 -15.41 -18.04
N PHE A 218 15.73 -14.43 -18.35
CA PHE A 218 15.47 -13.40 -19.35
C PHE A 218 16.26 -13.68 -20.64
N PRO A 219 15.72 -13.37 -21.84
CA PRO A 219 16.47 -13.48 -23.09
C PRO A 219 17.57 -12.41 -23.20
N ASP A 220 17.31 -11.22 -22.67
CA ASP A 220 18.23 -10.08 -22.61
C ASP A 220 17.87 -9.16 -21.42
N LEU A 221 18.69 -8.14 -21.19
CA LEU A 221 18.53 -7.17 -20.11
C LEU A 221 18.07 -5.78 -20.59
N ASN A 222 17.80 -5.59 -21.88
CA ASN A 222 17.32 -4.31 -22.41
C ASN A 222 15.86 -4.09 -22.03
N LYS A 223 15.05 -5.15 -22.14
CA LYS A 223 13.67 -5.19 -21.67
C LYS A 223 13.40 -6.53 -21.01
N LEU A 224 13.20 -6.50 -19.70
CA LEU A 224 12.95 -7.70 -18.91
C LEU A 224 11.64 -8.35 -19.35
N GLN A 225 11.75 -9.52 -19.96
CA GLN A 225 10.65 -10.40 -20.37
C GLN A 225 10.93 -11.81 -19.87
N ALA A 226 10.14 -12.29 -18.92
CA ALA A 226 10.36 -13.60 -18.31
C ALA A 226 10.14 -14.73 -19.33
N ARG A 227 11.22 -15.42 -19.71
CA ARG A 227 11.17 -16.61 -20.57
C ARG A 227 10.84 -17.86 -19.77
N GLU A 228 11.47 -18.03 -18.61
CA GLU A 228 11.24 -19.16 -17.71
C GLU A 228 11.19 -18.68 -16.27
N VAL A 229 10.30 -19.25 -15.47
CA VAL A 229 10.16 -18.95 -14.04
C VAL A 229 10.22 -20.25 -13.25
N TYR A 230 11.17 -20.32 -12.33
CA TYR A 230 11.37 -21.43 -11.41
C TYR A 230 11.03 -21.00 -9.99
N VAL A 231 10.31 -21.85 -9.25
CA VAL A 231 10.01 -21.66 -7.84
C VAL A 231 10.47 -22.91 -7.10
N ALA A 232 11.35 -22.75 -6.11
CA ALA A 232 12.01 -23.84 -5.39
C ALA A 232 12.59 -24.92 -6.34
N GLY A 233 13.18 -24.49 -7.46
CA GLY A 233 13.81 -25.36 -8.47
C GLY A 233 12.83 -26.01 -9.46
N LYS A 234 11.52 -25.77 -9.34
CA LYS A 234 10.51 -26.31 -10.25
C LYS A 234 10.13 -25.28 -11.31
N LEU A 235 10.15 -25.67 -12.59
CA LEU A 235 9.70 -24.81 -13.69
C LEU A 235 8.17 -24.62 -13.62
N ILE A 236 7.72 -23.43 -13.21
CA ILE A 236 6.30 -23.08 -13.04
C ILE A 236 5.71 -22.41 -14.28
N ALA A 237 6.48 -21.57 -14.97
CA ALA A 237 6.02 -20.87 -16.16
C ALA A 237 7.09 -20.84 -17.26
N ARG A 238 6.65 -20.87 -18.51
CA ARG A 238 7.50 -20.68 -19.69
C ARG A 238 6.75 -19.84 -20.74
N ASN A 239 7.44 -18.89 -21.35
CA ASN A 239 6.90 -18.00 -22.40
C ASN A 239 5.57 -17.34 -22.00
N GLY A 240 5.50 -16.80 -20.77
CA GLY A 240 4.30 -16.14 -20.24
C GLY A 240 3.14 -17.05 -19.87
N GLN A 241 3.30 -18.38 -19.97
CA GLN A 241 2.25 -19.35 -19.66
C GLN A 241 2.61 -20.22 -18.47
N LEU A 242 1.66 -20.42 -17.56
CA LEU A 242 1.78 -21.38 -16.47
C LEU A 242 1.82 -22.82 -17.02
N ARG A 243 2.67 -23.65 -16.42
CA ARG A 243 2.78 -25.08 -16.78
C ARG A 243 1.67 -25.94 -16.20
N GLN A 244 1.09 -25.49 -15.09
CA GLN A 244 -0.04 -26.13 -14.42
C GLN A 244 -0.97 -25.05 -13.88
N PRO A 245 -2.30 -25.28 -13.86
CA PRO A 245 -3.23 -24.39 -13.19
C PRO A 245 -2.90 -24.24 -11.72
N ILE A 246 -3.10 -23.05 -11.17
CA ILE A 246 -2.98 -22.82 -9.72
C ILE A 246 -4.24 -23.39 -9.07
N PRO A 247 -4.14 -24.37 -8.17
CA PRO A 247 -5.30 -24.93 -7.51
C PRO A 247 -5.94 -23.88 -6.60
N ALA A 248 -7.28 -23.88 -6.51
CA ALA A 248 -7.98 -23.06 -5.54
C ALA A 248 -7.62 -23.50 -4.11
N ALA A 249 -7.52 -22.54 -3.20
CA ALA A 249 -7.26 -22.81 -1.79
C ALA A 249 -8.44 -23.61 -1.20
N THR A 250 -8.21 -24.90 -0.92
CA THR A 250 -9.25 -25.82 -0.44
C THR A 250 -9.70 -25.41 0.96
N GLY A 251 -11.02 -25.32 1.18
CA GLY A 251 -11.59 -24.93 2.47
C GLY A 251 -11.43 -23.46 2.82
N VAL A 252 -10.95 -22.62 1.89
CA VAL A 252 -10.81 -21.18 2.08
C VAL A 252 -11.88 -20.47 1.28
N THR A 253 -12.79 -19.79 1.97
CA THR A 253 -13.86 -19.00 1.33
C THR A 253 -13.54 -17.52 1.45
N PRO A 254 -13.58 -16.74 0.35
CA PRO A 254 -13.46 -15.29 0.44
C PRO A 254 -14.56 -14.71 1.33
N PRO A 255 -14.29 -13.61 2.05
CA PRO A 255 -15.34 -12.84 2.70
C PRO A 255 -16.40 -12.48 1.66
N ARG A 256 -17.64 -12.89 1.93
CA ARG A 256 -18.83 -12.60 1.12
C ARG A 256 -19.85 -11.90 1.99
N ASP A 257 -20.92 -11.43 1.36
CA ASP A 257 -22.07 -10.85 2.06
C ASP A 257 -21.67 -9.69 2.98
N THR A 258 -20.70 -8.87 2.55
CA THR A 258 -20.14 -7.76 3.34
C THR A 258 -20.98 -6.49 3.27
N LEU A 259 -21.99 -6.46 2.38
CA LEU A 259 -22.97 -5.37 2.31
C LEU A 259 -24.05 -5.58 3.37
N GLN A 260 -23.77 -5.13 4.59
CA GLN A 260 -24.65 -5.21 5.74
C GLN A 260 -25.49 -3.93 5.86
N LEU A 261 -26.28 -3.63 4.83
CA LEU A 261 -27.10 -2.43 4.72
C LEU A 261 -28.41 -2.74 3.98
N ALA A 262 -29.53 -2.19 4.45
CA ALA A 262 -30.80 -2.26 3.74
C ALA A 262 -30.73 -1.49 2.41
N PRO A 263 -31.52 -1.85 1.38
CA PRO A 263 -31.57 -1.11 0.13
C PRO A 263 -31.80 0.39 0.36
N LEU A 264 -30.96 1.22 -0.23
CA LEU A 264 -31.10 2.68 -0.17
C LEU A 264 -32.22 3.15 -1.10
N SER A 265 -32.86 4.23 -0.67
CA SER A 265 -33.83 5.01 -1.41
C SER A 265 -33.24 6.33 -1.87
N ALA A 266 -33.92 7.04 -2.78
CA ALA A 266 -33.50 8.39 -3.18
C ALA A 266 -33.45 9.37 -1.99
N ASP A 267 -34.29 9.15 -0.97
CA ASP A 267 -34.39 10.01 0.22
C ASP A 267 -33.15 9.94 1.11
N ASP A 268 -32.40 8.83 1.10
CA ASP A 268 -31.16 8.66 1.88
C ASP A 268 -30.04 9.59 1.40
N PHE A 269 -30.14 10.07 0.16
CA PHE A 269 -29.19 11.02 -0.44
C PHE A 269 -29.65 12.49 -0.28
N ILE A 270 -30.80 12.74 0.36
CA ILE A 270 -31.31 14.09 0.60
C ILE A 270 -30.81 14.58 1.96
N LEU A 271 -29.95 15.60 1.94
CA LEU A 271 -29.54 16.29 3.16
C LEU A 271 -30.70 17.11 3.74
N LYS A 272 -31.28 16.62 4.84
CA LYS A 272 -32.35 17.32 5.56
C LYS A 272 -31.76 18.42 6.43
N VAL A 273 -32.02 19.67 6.07
CA VAL A 273 -31.59 20.85 6.83
C VAL A 273 -32.79 21.38 7.62
N ALA A 274 -32.66 21.53 8.94
CA ALA A 274 -33.66 22.23 9.74
C ALA A 274 -33.70 23.70 9.28
N VAL A 275 -34.89 24.21 8.96
CA VAL A 275 -35.06 25.60 8.50
C VAL A 275 -34.80 26.54 9.69
N PHE A 276 -33.64 27.21 9.69
CA PHE A 276 -33.42 28.39 10.54
C PHE A 276 -33.88 29.63 9.76
N THR A 277 -34.54 30.57 10.45
CA THR A 277 -35.09 31.82 9.87
C THR A 277 -34.02 32.80 9.38
N THR A 278 -32.75 32.44 9.46
CA THR A 278 -31.61 33.18 8.91
C THR A 278 -30.83 32.28 7.95
N ALA A 279 -30.41 32.85 6.82
CA ALA A 279 -29.70 32.14 5.76
C ALA A 279 -28.44 31.44 6.31
N LEU A 280 -28.49 30.12 6.40
CA LEU A 280 -27.33 29.31 6.80
C LEU A 280 -26.28 29.31 5.69
N PRO A 281 -25.00 29.53 5.99
CA PRO A 281 -23.92 29.16 5.09
C PRO A 281 -23.87 27.62 5.02
N ALA A 282 -24.19 27.05 3.85
CA ALA A 282 -23.95 25.64 3.61
C ALA A 282 -22.43 25.40 3.59
N CYS A 283 -21.92 24.56 4.49
CA CYS A 283 -20.54 24.10 4.45
C CYS A 283 -20.45 23.02 3.37
N GLY A 284 -19.94 23.38 2.20
CA GLY A 284 -19.71 22.43 1.12
C GLY A 284 -18.48 21.58 1.41
N ILE A 285 -18.58 20.26 1.32
CA ILE A 285 -17.40 19.40 1.15
C ILE A 285 -16.98 19.56 -0.32
N PHE A 286 -15.98 20.41 -0.56
CA PHE A 286 -15.45 20.65 -1.91
C PHE A 286 -14.36 19.63 -2.23
N ALA A 287 -14.71 18.60 -2.99
CA ALA A 287 -13.74 17.62 -3.51
C ALA A 287 -12.90 18.24 -4.65
N ALA A 288 -11.61 18.43 -4.37
CA ALA A 288 -10.46 18.50 -5.27
C ALA A 288 -10.63 19.08 -6.69
N ARG A 289 -10.45 20.41 -6.84
CA ARG A 289 -9.35 21.05 -7.60
C ARG A 289 -9.46 22.57 -7.40
N ALA A 290 -8.49 23.13 -6.66
CA ALA A 290 -8.18 24.56 -6.49
C ALA A 290 -9.30 25.58 -6.79
N LEU A 291 -9.91 26.17 -5.75
CA LEU A 291 -10.36 27.58 -5.68
C LEU A 291 -10.85 27.94 -4.26
N ARG A 292 -10.94 29.24 -3.98
CA ARG A 292 -10.80 29.93 -2.67
C ARG A 292 -11.87 29.60 -1.62
N SER A 293 -11.47 29.62 -0.35
CA SER A 293 -12.35 29.62 0.83
C SER A 293 -13.33 30.82 0.80
N GLY A 294 -14.62 30.58 0.97
CA GLY A 294 -15.60 31.63 1.33
C GLY A 294 -16.85 31.79 0.46
N GLU A 295 -17.08 30.95 -0.57
CA GLU A 295 -18.29 31.07 -1.38
C GLU A 295 -19.54 30.45 -0.71
N LYS A 296 -20.63 31.23 -0.67
CA LYS A 296 -21.95 30.79 -0.17
C LYS A 296 -22.79 30.27 -1.33
N LEU A 297 -23.17 28.99 -1.30
CA LEU A 297 -24.19 28.46 -2.22
C LEU A 297 -25.60 28.73 -1.69
N ARG A 298 -26.51 29.16 -2.58
CA ARG A 298 -27.95 29.27 -2.29
C ARG A 298 -28.65 27.96 -2.65
N CYS A 299 -29.14 27.23 -1.65
CA CYS A 299 -30.05 26.10 -1.88
C CYS A 299 -31.48 26.62 -2.09
N ARG A 300 -32.20 26.05 -3.07
CA ARG A 300 -33.64 26.30 -3.25
C ARG A 300 -34.42 25.33 -2.38
N SER A 301 -35.34 25.83 -1.57
CA SER A 301 -36.32 25.00 -0.87
C SER A 301 -37.32 24.43 -1.90
N ALA A 302 -37.29 23.12 -2.13
CA ALA A 302 -38.36 22.44 -2.84
C ALA A 302 -39.47 22.13 -1.83
N THR A 303 -40.51 22.96 -1.77
CA THR A 303 -41.75 22.61 -1.06
C THR A 303 -42.45 21.53 -1.86
N ALA A 304 -42.59 20.34 -1.28
CA ALA A 304 -43.43 19.29 -1.84
C ALA A 304 -44.88 19.82 -1.95
N LYS A 305 -45.40 19.97 -3.17
CA LYS A 305 -46.82 20.22 -3.40
C LYS A 305 -47.59 18.97 -2.98
N SER A 306 -48.19 19.00 -1.80
CA SER A 306 -49.26 18.06 -1.43
C SER A 306 -50.45 18.30 -2.35
N SER A 307 -50.74 17.36 -3.25
CA SER A 307 -52.01 17.35 -3.99
C SER A 307 -53.14 16.97 -3.01
N CYS A 308 -53.96 17.95 -2.66
CA CYS A 308 -55.22 17.74 -1.93
C CYS A 308 -56.28 17.23 -2.93
N PRO A 309 -57.03 16.15 -2.68
CA PRO A 309 -58.15 15.76 -3.53
C PRO A 309 -59.33 16.70 -3.26
N THR A 310 -59.80 17.38 -4.31
CA THR A 310 -61.03 18.17 -4.28
C THR A 310 -62.24 17.25 -4.06
N ALA A 311 -62.98 17.50 -2.99
CA ALA A 311 -64.30 16.93 -2.77
C ALA A 311 -65.30 17.49 -3.80
N SER A 312 -66.00 16.61 -4.51
CA SER A 312 -67.19 16.93 -5.30
C SER A 312 -68.41 17.01 -4.40
N ALA A 313 -69.19 18.08 -4.53
CA ALA A 313 -70.62 18.09 -4.22
C ALA A 313 -71.41 17.56 -5.42
#